data_AF-A0A7J6TK54-F1
#
_entry.id   AF-A0A7J6TK54-F1
#
_cell.length_a   1.000
_cell.length_b   1.000
_cell.length_c   1.000
_cell.angle_alpha   90.00
_cell.angle_beta   90.00
_cell.angle_gamma   90.00
#
_symmetry.space_group_name_H-M   'P 1'
#
loop_
_entity.id
_entity.type
_entity.pdbx_description
1 polymer ?
#
loop_
_entity_poly.entity_id
_entity_poly.type
_entity_poly.pdbx_seq_one_letter_code
_entity_poly.pdbx_strand_id
1 'polypeptide(L)'
;KGIEETTMKQWHTWDDRGVTNHNNKYLYQRPSFEYYDLYRGPLVEHMIFYLTKTGGDARTFPELMPHQWFAEIYNNRFEMYSVLQRRRRATQEAALSREAHLDMAPAHMDSEGEQYYERLLSRESSMVELSAARLMGNFIFLNDAAIPLQTQSALLRVAQEYPNGKFYSLGDDVNALFYVPAGEIADDEVCPADAFNAYMNYMKLTGRRFNPGYNQALNIFYRTLESRKPGLEGRWFQVKGESQADAFLRRLKADDPHRPVYEEYVAELKERWANRKELSEAEVMPKLLEVEGKYRKECIDFDTLVMSMNEEVSSEVKEKAPEYEALMADDGLTHMMADGSIVAIDAETRQGLANQQQLFSRMTDFEAGKDKFTENVNNTKTGLDSKRH
;
A
#
# COMPACT_ATOMS: atom_id res chain seq x y z
N LYS A 1 31.07 17.32 -31.41
CA LYS A 1 30.86 18.44 -30.45
C LYS A 1 30.16 19.63 -31.10
N GLY A 2 30.83 20.55 -31.80
CA GLY A 2 30.15 21.75 -32.37
C GLY A 2 29.08 21.49 -33.46
N ILE A 3 29.23 20.43 -34.27
CA ILE A 3 28.22 20.04 -35.27
C ILE A 3 26.99 19.43 -34.59
N GLU A 4 27.18 18.59 -33.57
CA GLU A 4 26.08 17.95 -32.83
C GLU A 4 25.22 18.99 -32.09
N GLU A 5 25.84 19.97 -31.44
CA GLU A 5 25.13 21.07 -30.76
C GLU A 5 24.34 21.93 -31.76
N THR A 6 24.89 22.18 -32.94
CA THR A 6 24.22 22.97 -33.98
C THR A 6 23.01 22.21 -34.55
N THR A 7 23.17 20.92 -34.82
CA THR A 7 22.08 20.06 -35.32
C THR A 7 20.96 19.93 -34.29
N MET A 8 21.29 19.67 -33.01
CA MET A 8 20.28 19.60 -31.94
C MET A 8 19.49 20.91 -31.82
N LYS A 9 20.17 22.06 -31.87
CA LYS A 9 19.50 23.37 -31.82
C LYS A 9 18.56 23.60 -33.00
N GLN A 10 18.94 23.16 -34.20
CA GLN A 10 18.08 23.25 -35.38
C GLN A 10 16.82 22.39 -35.23
N TRP A 11 16.97 21.15 -34.72
CA TRP A 11 15.83 20.26 -34.44
C TRP A 11 14.88 20.85 -33.40
N HIS A 12 15.39 21.34 -32.27
CA HIS A 12 14.58 21.98 -31.24
C HIS A 12 13.84 23.22 -31.77
N THR A 13 14.48 24.04 -32.60
CA THR A 13 13.83 25.23 -33.19
C THR A 13 12.72 24.86 -34.19
N TRP A 14 12.83 23.69 -34.83
CA TRP A 14 11.86 23.22 -35.80
C TRP A 14 10.65 22.55 -35.13
N ASP A 15 10.91 21.63 -34.20
CA ASP A 15 9.96 20.62 -33.72
C ASP A 15 9.39 20.88 -32.32
N ASP A 16 10.13 21.58 -31.44
CA ASP A 16 9.66 21.81 -30.06
C ASP A 16 8.37 22.65 -30.02
N ARG A 17 7.73 22.67 -28.85
CA ARG A 17 6.64 23.61 -28.55
C ARG A 17 7.16 25.05 -28.47
N GLY A 18 6.58 25.95 -29.26
CA GLY A 18 6.90 27.37 -29.20
C GLY A 18 6.08 28.20 -30.16
N VAL A 19 5.85 29.47 -29.81
CA VAL A 19 5.09 30.43 -30.63
C VAL A 19 5.77 30.70 -31.98
N THR A 20 7.10 30.52 -32.02
CA THR A 20 7.96 30.74 -33.19
C THR A 20 8.33 29.46 -33.95
N ASN A 21 7.91 28.28 -33.47
CA ASN A 21 8.36 27.01 -34.02
C ASN A 21 7.51 26.61 -35.23
N HIS A 22 8.14 25.91 -36.18
CA HIS A 22 7.61 25.79 -37.54
C HIS A 22 6.65 24.62 -37.68
N ASN A 23 6.97 23.47 -37.08
CA ASN A 23 6.25 22.22 -37.26
C ASN A 23 5.01 22.06 -36.36
N ASN A 24 5.02 22.71 -35.18
CA ASN A 24 3.97 22.59 -34.18
C ASN A 24 2.80 23.57 -34.44
N LYS A 25 2.26 23.56 -35.67
CA LYS A 25 1.12 24.38 -36.12
C LYS A 25 -0.01 23.49 -36.62
N TYR A 26 -1.26 23.89 -36.38
CA TYR A 26 -2.48 23.19 -36.86
C TYR A 26 -2.67 21.75 -36.34
N LEU A 27 -2.15 21.44 -35.14
CA LEU A 27 -2.38 20.14 -34.50
C LEU A 27 -3.76 20.06 -33.85
N TYR A 28 -4.73 19.47 -34.56
CA TYR A 28 -6.03 19.10 -33.98
C TYR A 28 -5.97 17.80 -33.18
N GLN A 29 -5.05 16.90 -33.56
CA GLN A 29 -4.71 15.67 -32.85
C GLN A 29 -3.22 15.72 -32.56
N ARG A 30 -2.85 15.59 -31.28
CA ARG A 30 -1.45 15.66 -30.84
C ARG A 30 -0.83 14.25 -30.92
N PRO A 31 0.44 14.13 -31.34
CA PRO A 31 1.18 12.89 -31.17
C PRO A 31 1.39 12.59 -29.67
N SER A 32 1.76 11.34 -29.36
CA SER A 32 1.84 10.79 -28.01
C SER A 32 2.67 11.66 -27.05
N PHE A 33 3.88 12.04 -27.45
CA PHE A 33 4.78 12.87 -26.65
C PHE A 33 4.13 14.22 -26.30
N GLU A 34 3.67 14.95 -27.31
CA GLU A 34 3.00 16.26 -27.14
C GLU A 34 1.71 16.19 -26.32
N TYR A 35 0.95 15.09 -26.47
CA TYR A 35 -0.27 14.84 -25.71
C TYR A 35 0.05 14.68 -24.22
N TYR A 36 0.97 13.79 -23.88
CA TYR A 36 1.30 13.52 -22.48
C TYR A 36 2.11 14.63 -21.82
N ASP A 37 2.92 15.36 -22.59
CA ASP A 37 3.66 16.51 -22.07
C ASP A 37 2.75 17.70 -21.76
N LEU A 38 1.60 17.83 -22.44
CA LEU A 38 0.56 18.82 -22.12
C LEU A 38 -0.40 18.33 -21.03
N TYR A 39 -0.79 17.05 -21.08
CA TYR A 39 -1.80 16.47 -20.20
C TYR A 39 -1.16 15.42 -19.28
N ARG A 40 -0.58 15.89 -18.18
CA ARG A 40 0.10 15.04 -17.19
C ARG A 40 -0.84 14.08 -16.46
N GLY A 41 -2.09 14.49 -16.20
CA GLY A 41 -3.10 13.62 -15.60
C GLY A 41 -3.35 12.33 -16.39
N PRO A 42 -3.70 12.41 -17.69
CA PRO A 42 -3.80 11.25 -18.57
C PRO A 42 -2.53 10.41 -18.66
N LEU A 43 -1.33 11.00 -18.63
CA LEU A 43 -0.08 10.23 -18.61
C LEU A 43 -0.02 9.29 -17.41
N VAL A 44 -0.29 9.83 -16.21
CA VAL A 44 -0.27 9.05 -14.97
C VAL A 44 -1.34 7.95 -14.99
N GLU A 45 -2.58 8.28 -15.37
CA GLU A 45 -3.69 7.32 -15.42
C GLU A 45 -3.41 6.20 -16.44
N HIS A 46 -2.95 6.55 -17.65
CA HIS A 46 -2.65 5.58 -18.69
C HIS A 46 -1.46 4.69 -18.30
N MET A 47 -0.43 5.25 -17.66
CA MET A 47 0.73 4.49 -17.18
C MET A 47 0.33 3.51 -16.07
N ILE A 48 -0.40 3.96 -15.05
CA ILE A 48 -0.89 3.10 -13.96
C ILE A 48 -1.75 1.98 -14.52
N PHE A 49 -2.67 2.30 -15.45
CA PHE A 49 -3.50 1.31 -16.10
C PHE A 49 -2.67 0.29 -16.89
N TYR A 50 -1.70 0.74 -17.70
CA TYR A 50 -0.82 -0.13 -18.47
C TYR A 50 -0.01 -1.06 -17.56
N LEU A 51 0.66 -0.53 -16.53
CA LEU A 51 1.44 -1.33 -15.57
C LEU A 51 0.54 -2.34 -14.84
N THR A 52 -0.66 -1.92 -14.45
CA THR A 52 -1.63 -2.79 -13.77
C THR A 52 -2.25 -3.83 -14.71
N LYS A 53 -2.49 -3.51 -15.97
CA LYS A 53 -3.14 -4.43 -16.91
C LYS A 53 -2.17 -5.42 -17.56
N THR A 54 -0.94 -5.01 -17.82
CA THR A 54 0.04 -5.85 -18.55
C THR A 54 1.07 -6.47 -17.62
N GLY A 55 1.36 -5.78 -16.52
CA GLY A 55 2.42 -6.18 -15.62
C GLY A 55 3.84 -5.97 -16.15
N GLY A 56 4.00 -5.19 -17.22
CA GLY A 56 5.27 -4.86 -17.84
C GLY A 56 5.99 -3.67 -17.20
N ASP A 57 6.99 -3.16 -17.92
CA ASP A 57 7.86 -2.06 -17.50
C ASP A 57 7.44 -0.76 -18.21
N ALA A 58 7.66 0.39 -17.55
CA ALA A 58 7.42 1.71 -18.13
C ALA A 58 8.24 1.97 -19.41
N ARG A 59 9.41 1.33 -19.55
CA ARG A 59 10.25 1.38 -20.76
C ARG A 59 9.57 0.82 -22.00
N THR A 60 8.57 -0.05 -21.82
CA THR A 60 7.78 -0.63 -22.92
C THR A 60 6.37 -0.06 -22.98
N PHE A 61 6.13 1.11 -22.38
CA PHE A 61 4.87 1.82 -22.49
C PHE A 61 4.54 2.09 -23.97
N PRO A 62 3.35 1.69 -24.44
CA PRO A 62 3.02 1.80 -25.86
C PRO A 62 2.89 3.26 -26.27
N GLU A 63 3.48 3.61 -27.40
CA GLU A 63 3.37 4.96 -27.98
C GLU A 63 1.90 5.33 -28.24
N LEU A 64 1.11 4.38 -28.75
CA LEU A 64 -0.33 4.50 -28.93
C LEU A 64 -1.04 3.39 -28.15
N MET A 65 -1.90 3.76 -27.21
CA MET A 65 -2.68 2.77 -26.47
C MET A 65 -3.80 2.17 -27.34
N PRO A 66 -4.13 0.88 -27.15
CA PRO A 66 -5.29 0.26 -27.76
C PRO A 66 -6.59 0.99 -27.42
N HIS A 67 -7.51 1.14 -28.38
CA HIS A 67 -8.81 1.80 -28.17
C HIS A 67 -9.65 1.14 -27.06
N GLN A 68 -9.51 -0.18 -26.89
CA GLN A 68 -10.19 -0.93 -25.83
C GLN A 68 -9.76 -0.46 -24.44
N TRP A 69 -8.48 -0.12 -24.28
CA TRP A 69 -7.95 0.36 -23.00
C TRP A 69 -8.50 1.73 -22.65
N PHE A 70 -8.67 2.61 -23.63
CA PHE A 70 -9.36 3.89 -23.41
C PHE A 70 -10.79 3.68 -22.90
N ALA A 71 -11.56 2.80 -23.55
CA ALA A 71 -12.93 2.50 -23.11
C ALA A 71 -12.97 1.97 -21.66
N GLU A 72 -12.05 1.08 -21.30
CA GLU A 72 -11.93 0.57 -19.93
C GLU A 72 -11.55 1.67 -18.92
N ILE A 73 -10.60 2.53 -19.26
CA ILE A 73 -10.21 3.67 -18.42
C ILE A 73 -11.40 4.61 -18.20
N TYR A 74 -12.16 4.94 -19.25
CA TYR A 74 -13.35 5.78 -19.12
C TYR A 74 -14.45 5.11 -18.26
N ASN A 75 -14.64 3.80 -18.39
CA ASN A 75 -15.58 3.07 -17.54
C ASN A 75 -15.13 3.06 -16.07
N ASN A 76 -13.86 2.80 -15.81
CA ASN A 76 -13.26 2.87 -14.46
C ASN A 76 -13.45 4.27 -13.85
N ARG A 77 -13.20 5.32 -14.64
CA ARG A 77 -13.38 6.71 -14.23
C ARG A 77 -14.83 7.03 -13.92
N PHE A 78 -15.77 6.58 -14.76
CA PHE A 78 -17.20 6.75 -14.53
C PHE A 78 -17.64 6.08 -13.22
N GLU A 79 -17.26 4.82 -13.00
CA GLU A 79 -17.57 4.10 -11.77
C GLU A 79 -17.01 4.82 -10.53
N MET A 80 -15.75 5.28 -10.59
CA MET A 80 -15.12 6.06 -9.53
C MET A 80 -15.92 7.32 -9.21
N TYR A 81 -16.13 8.19 -10.21
CA TYR A 81 -16.84 9.45 -9.97
C TYR A 81 -18.29 9.24 -9.55
N SER A 82 -18.95 8.15 -9.96
CA SER A 82 -20.31 7.85 -9.51
C SER A 82 -20.39 7.68 -7.99
N VAL A 83 -19.36 7.06 -7.38
CA VAL A 83 -19.25 6.88 -5.92
C VAL A 83 -18.87 8.20 -5.25
N LEU A 84 -17.81 8.85 -5.74
CA LEU A 84 -17.29 10.09 -5.16
C LEU A 84 -18.34 11.21 -5.17
N GLN A 85 -19.03 11.39 -6.29
CA GLN A 85 -20.04 12.44 -6.47
C GLN A 85 -21.26 12.19 -5.59
N ARG A 86 -21.72 10.95 -5.48
CA ARG A 86 -22.86 10.59 -4.60
C ARG A 86 -22.52 10.90 -3.14
N ARG A 87 -21.30 10.58 -2.72
CA ARG A 87 -20.84 10.83 -1.35
C ARG A 87 -20.68 12.33 -1.08
N ARG A 88 -20.01 13.06 -1.97
CA ARG A 88 -19.89 14.52 -1.87
C ARG A 88 -21.25 15.18 -1.73
N ARG A 89 -22.22 14.79 -2.57
CA ARG A 89 -23.60 15.28 -2.50
C ARG A 89 -24.23 15.03 -1.14
N ALA A 90 -24.16 13.79 -0.65
CA ALA A 90 -24.74 13.43 0.64
C ALA A 90 -24.13 14.25 1.81
N THR A 91 -22.80 14.41 1.82
CA THR A 91 -22.09 15.22 2.82
C THR A 91 -22.48 16.69 2.72
N GLN A 92 -22.50 17.24 1.50
CA GLN A 92 -22.81 18.65 1.24
C GLN A 92 -24.25 19.00 1.64
N GLU A 93 -25.20 18.15 1.27
CA GLU A 93 -26.62 18.34 1.61
C GLU A 93 -26.85 18.21 3.12
N ALA A 94 -26.20 17.25 3.80
CA ALA A 94 -26.31 17.07 5.24
C ALA A 94 -25.70 18.24 6.03
N ALA A 95 -24.57 18.78 5.57
CA ALA A 95 -23.90 19.91 6.20
C ALA A 95 -24.49 21.28 5.80
N LEU A 96 -25.43 21.31 4.84
CA LEU A 96 -25.93 22.54 4.20
C LEU A 96 -24.78 23.45 3.71
N SER A 97 -23.67 22.84 3.29
CA SER A 97 -22.47 23.58 2.92
C SER A 97 -22.55 24.06 1.46
N ARG A 98 -22.03 25.26 1.21
CA ARG A 98 -21.94 25.81 -0.16
C ARG A 98 -21.06 24.95 -1.05
N GLU A 99 -20.00 24.37 -0.48
CA GLU A 99 -19.03 23.54 -1.17
C GLU A 99 -18.70 22.31 -0.33
N ALA A 100 -18.38 21.21 -1.02
CA ALA A 100 -17.79 20.00 -0.46
C ALA A 100 -16.87 19.42 -1.53
N HIS A 101 -15.79 18.76 -1.11
CA HIS A 101 -14.80 18.19 -2.02
C HIS A 101 -15.11 16.71 -2.31
N LEU A 102 -14.62 16.22 -3.44
CA LEU A 102 -14.64 14.78 -3.71
C LEU A 102 -13.62 14.11 -2.81
N ASP A 103 -13.92 12.91 -2.31
CA ASP A 103 -12.91 12.12 -1.62
C ASP A 103 -11.74 11.84 -2.58
N MET A 104 -10.52 11.74 -2.05
CA MET A 104 -9.31 11.48 -2.82
C MET A 104 -9.00 12.54 -3.90
N ALA A 105 -9.48 13.77 -3.73
CA ALA A 105 -9.18 14.90 -4.61
C ALA A 105 -8.94 16.17 -3.79
N PRO A 106 -8.04 17.08 -4.25
CA PRO A 106 -7.87 18.39 -3.62
C PRO A 106 -9.09 19.28 -3.86
N ALA A 107 -9.15 20.38 -3.10
CA ALA A 107 -10.17 21.40 -3.27
C ALA A 107 -10.10 22.07 -4.65
N HIS A 108 -8.87 22.31 -5.12
CA HIS A 108 -8.59 22.98 -6.39
C HIS A 108 -7.79 22.08 -7.34
N MET A 109 -8.50 21.25 -8.11
CA MET A 109 -7.89 20.29 -9.05
C MET A 109 -6.88 20.91 -10.02
N ASP A 110 -7.16 22.12 -10.54
CA ASP A 110 -6.31 22.74 -11.56
C ASP A 110 -5.00 23.32 -11.01
N SER A 111 -4.98 23.75 -9.75
CA SER A 111 -3.80 24.35 -9.12
C SER A 111 -3.03 23.39 -8.21
N GLU A 112 -3.71 22.42 -7.60
CA GLU A 112 -3.15 21.53 -6.57
C GLU A 112 -3.16 20.05 -6.97
N GLY A 113 -3.81 19.69 -8.08
CA GLY A 113 -4.01 18.31 -8.51
C GLY A 113 -2.73 17.49 -8.54
N GLU A 114 -1.70 17.99 -9.22
CA GLU A 114 -0.43 17.26 -9.40
C GLU A 114 0.26 16.99 -8.06
N GLN A 115 0.43 18.02 -7.23
CA GLN A 115 1.07 17.90 -5.92
C GLN A 115 0.27 16.99 -4.97
N TYR A 116 -1.06 17.05 -5.03
CA TYR A 116 -1.92 16.20 -4.20
C TYR A 116 -1.71 14.71 -4.54
N TYR A 117 -1.77 14.35 -5.82
CA TYR A 117 -1.62 12.96 -6.25
C TYR A 117 -0.18 12.46 -6.10
N GLU A 118 0.82 13.32 -6.27
CA GLU A 118 2.22 12.98 -5.98
C GLU A 118 2.41 12.59 -4.51
N ARG A 119 1.93 13.41 -3.57
CA ARG A 119 1.97 13.08 -2.12
C ARG A 119 1.17 11.82 -1.82
N LEU A 120 0.00 11.65 -2.41
CA LEU A 120 -0.81 10.45 -2.21
C LEU A 120 -0.04 9.18 -2.61
N LEU A 121 0.59 9.18 -3.79
CA LEU A 121 1.34 8.04 -4.31
C LEU A 121 2.63 7.81 -3.51
N SER A 122 3.34 8.88 -3.13
CA SER A 122 4.52 8.84 -2.26
C SER A 122 4.19 8.14 -0.94
N ARG A 123 3.14 8.63 -0.24
CA ARG A 123 2.65 8.04 1.00
C ARG A 123 2.29 6.58 0.85
N GLU A 124 1.53 6.23 -0.18
CA GLU A 124 1.09 4.85 -0.40
C GLU A 124 2.28 3.93 -0.69
N SER A 125 3.25 4.37 -1.49
CA SER A 125 4.49 3.63 -1.74
C SER A 125 5.27 3.38 -0.45
N SER A 126 5.50 4.41 0.36
CA SER A 126 6.22 4.27 1.63
C SER A 126 5.49 3.35 2.62
N MET A 127 4.16 3.41 2.69
CA MET A 127 3.39 2.51 3.56
C MET A 127 3.50 1.05 3.11
N VAL A 128 3.49 0.80 1.79
CA VAL A 128 3.65 -0.55 1.23
C VAL A 128 5.06 -1.07 1.50
N GLU A 129 6.10 -0.26 1.33
CA GLU A 129 7.50 -0.64 1.61
C GLU A 129 7.71 -0.97 3.09
N LEU A 130 7.20 -0.15 4.01
CA LEU A 130 7.28 -0.43 5.45
C LEU A 130 6.52 -1.70 5.81
N SER A 131 5.35 -1.92 5.20
CA SER A 131 4.57 -3.14 5.38
C SER A 131 5.32 -4.37 4.88
N ALA A 132 5.94 -4.29 3.69
CA ALA A 132 6.77 -5.36 3.14
C ALA A 132 7.96 -5.66 4.05
N ALA A 133 8.69 -4.64 4.50
CA ALA A 133 9.82 -4.79 5.41
C ALA A 133 9.41 -5.48 6.73
N ARG A 134 8.28 -5.09 7.32
CA ARG A 134 7.72 -5.73 8.52
C ARG A 134 7.40 -7.20 8.29
N LEU A 135 6.81 -7.54 7.14
CA LEU A 135 6.47 -8.93 6.80
C LEU A 135 7.72 -9.77 6.49
N MET A 136 8.73 -9.18 5.85
CA MET A 136 10.02 -9.82 5.56
C MET A 136 10.77 -10.18 6.85
N GLY A 137 10.72 -9.31 7.87
CA GLY A 137 11.37 -9.55 9.16
C GLY A 137 10.90 -10.83 9.88
N ASN A 138 9.73 -11.36 9.51
CA ASN A 138 9.18 -12.61 10.03
C ASN A 138 8.99 -13.70 8.96
N PHE A 139 9.59 -13.54 7.77
CA PHE A 139 9.46 -14.51 6.66
C PHE A 139 8.02 -14.77 6.22
N ILE A 140 7.16 -13.75 6.36
CA ILE A 140 5.75 -13.79 5.99
C ILE A 140 5.50 -13.15 4.61
N PHE A 141 6.44 -12.32 4.12
CA PHE A 141 6.31 -11.69 2.82
C PHE A 141 6.48 -12.72 1.68
N LEU A 142 5.46 -12.88 0.84
CA LEU A 142 5.48 -13.79 -0.33
C LEU A 142 5.85 -15.25 -0.01
N ASN A 143 5.47 -15.74 1.17
CA ASN A 143 5.56 -17.16 1.50
C ASN A 143 4.27 -17.85 1.04
N ASP A 144 4.28 -18.38 -0.18
CA ASP A 144 3.16 -19.09 -0.80
C ASP A 144 3.13 -20.59 -0.48
N ALA A 145 4.21 -21.11 0.11
CA ALA A 145 4.28 -22.49 0.56
C ALA A 145 3.44 -22.76 1.82
N ALA A 146 3.04 -21.72 2.55
CA ALA A 146 2.24 -21.83 3.76
C ALA A 146 1.47 -20.57 4.12
N ILE A 147 0.45 -20.75 4.96
CA ILE A 147 -0.33 -19.65 5.54
C ILE A 147 0.33 -19.21 6.86
N PRO A 148 0.80 -17.96 6.97
CA PRO A 148 1.39 -17.41 8.20
C PRO A 148 0.34 -17.19 9.28
N LEU A 149 0.68 -17.48 10.53
CA LEU A 149 -0.21 -17.38 11.70
C LEU A 149 0.50 -16.65 12.84
N GLN A 150 -0.11 -15.56 13.29
CA GLN A 150 0.36 -14.75 14.43
C GLN A 150 -0.69 -14.56 15.53
N THR A 151 -1.93 -15.02 15.30
CA THR A 151 -3.03 -14.87 16.27
C THR A 151 -3.88 -16.13 16.35
N GLN A 152 -4.54 -16.33 17.49
CA GLN A 152 -5.54 -17.39 17.66
C GLN A 152 -6.71 -17.27 16.69
N SER A 153 -7.15 -16.04 16.38
CA SER A 153 -8.23 -15.80 15.43
C SER A 153 -7.87 -16.29 14.02
N ALA A 154 -6.62 -16.09 13.59
CA ALA A 154 -6.13 -16.58 12.31
C ALA A 154 -6.09 -18.11 12.28
N LEU A 155 -5.63 -18.74 13.37
CA LEU A 155 -5.64 -20.20 13.52
C LEU A 155 -7.06 -20.77 13.37
N LEU A 156 -8.04 -20.20 14.07
CA LEU A 156 -9.43 -20.64 13.98
C LEU A 156 -9.98 -20.54 12.57
N ARG A 157 -9.66 -19.44 11.86
CA ARG A 157 -10.10 -19.26 10.47
C ARG A 157 -9.49 -20.31 9.55
N VAL A 158 -8.19 -20.53 9.66
CA VAL A 158 -7.45 -21.48 8.83
C VAL A 158 -7.90 -22.92 9.10
N ALA A 159 -8.12 -23.29 10.37
CA ALA A 159 -8.62 -24.61 10.73
C ALA A 159 -10.05 -24.89 10.22
N GLN A 160 -10.89 -23.85 10.12
CA GLN A 160 -12.24 -23.97 9.55
C GLN A 160 -12.22 -24.15 8.02
N GLU A 161 -11.32 -23.44 7.35
CA GLU A 161 -11.27 -23.41 5.88
C GLU A 161 -10.50 -24.59 5.30
N TYR A 162 -9.43 -25.01 5.97
CA TYR A 162 -8.54 -26.07 5.52
C TYR A 162 -8.36 -27.10 6.64
N PRO A 163 -9.22 -28.11 6.77
CA PRO A 163 -9.04 -29.13 7.80
C PRO A 163 -7.82 -30.02 7.52
N ASN A 164 -7.17 -30.51 8.58
CA ASN A 164 -6.11 -31.55 8.55
C ASN A 164 -4.71 -31.16 8.03
N GLY A 165 -4.35 -29.88 8.03
CA GLY A 165 -2.99 -29.43 7.68
C GLY A 165 -1.96 -29.58 8.81
N LYS A 166 -0.71 -29.20 8.50
CA LYS A 166 0.45 -29.31 9.40
C LYS A 166 0.98 -27.94 9.79
N PHE A 167 1.56 -27.85 10.99
CA PHE A 167 2.18 -26.63 11.50
C PHE A 167 3.70 -26.72 11.45
N TYR A 168 4.33 -25.62 11.08
CA TYR A 168 5.77 -25.48 10.98
C TYR A 168 6.26 -24.23 11.72
N SER A 169 7.51 -24.30 12.17
CA SER A 169 8.28 -23.18 12.72
C SER A 169 9.60 -23.06 11.97
N LEU A 170 10.05 -21.83 11.73
CA LEU A 170 11.28 -21.51 10.99
C LEU A 170 12.46 -21.11 11.90
N GLY A 171 12.29 -21.27 13.22
CA GLY A 171 13.23 -20.81 14.23
C GLY A 171 12.52 -20.07 15.36
N ASP A 172 13.23 -19.84 16.46
CA ASP A 172 12.73 -19.08 17.61
C ASP A 172 12.86 -17.54 17.39
N ASP A 173 13.63 -17.13 16.38
CA ASP A 173 13.77 -15.75 15.89
C ASP A 173 12.57 -15.29 15.05
N VAL A 174 11.80 -16.23 14.50
CA VAL A 174 10.66 -15.93 13.64
C VAL A 174 9.37 -15.82 14.45
N ASN A 175 8.78 -14.63 14.48
CA ASN A 175 7.56 -14.36 15.24
C ASN A 175 6.27 -14.75 14.50
N ALA A 176 6.26 -15.97 13.95
CA ALA A 176 5.10 -16.55 13.26
C ALA A 176 5.17 -18.08 13.26
N LEU A 177 4.00 -18.70 13.22
CA LEU A 177 3.85 -20.11 12.86
C LEU A 177 3.35 -20.21 11.43
N PHE A 178 3.64 -21.32 10.76
CA PHE A 178 3.25 -21.51 9.37
C PHE A 178 2.37 -22.75 9.23
N TYR A 179 1.22 -22.60 8.59
CA TYR A 179 0.28 -23.68 8.37
C TYR A 179 0.27 -24.12 6.90
N VAL A 180 0.41 -25.42 6.68
CA VAL A 180 0.36 -26.04 5.36
C VAL A 180 -0.91 -26.91 5.32
N PRO A 181 -2.00 -26.46 4.66
CA PRO A 181 -3.17 -27.27 4.36
C PRO A 181 -2.85 -28.69 3.83
N ALA A 182 -3.72 -29.67 4.14
CA ALA A 182 -3.62 -31.00 3.54
C ALA A 182 -4.01 -30.95 2.05
N GLY A 183 -3.03 -31.13 1.17
CA GLY A 183 -3.19 -31.03 -0.28
C GLY A 183 -2.07 -30.18 -0.91
N GLU A 184 -1.98 -30.15 -2.23
CA GLU A 184 -1.07 -29.23 -2.93
C GLU A 184 -1.64 -27.81 -2.88
N ILE A 185 -1.24 -27.00 -1.89
CA ILE A 185 -1.51 -25.55 -1.85
C ILE A 185 -0.85 -24.84 -3.05
N ALA A 186 0.22 -25.45 -3.57
CA ALA A 186 1.22 -24.78 -4.38
C ALA A 186 0.76 -24.34 -5.78
N ASP A 187 -0.41 -24.74 -6.26
CA ASP A 187 -0.82 -24.44 -7.64
C ASP A 187 -2.24 -23.87 -7.80
N ASP A 188 -2.95 -23.61 -6.70
CA ASP A 188 -4.27 -22.98 -6.75
C ASP A 188 -4.15 -21.46 -6.94
N GLU A 189 -4.59 -20.98 -8.10
CA GLU A 189 -4.59 -19.56 -8.46
C GLU A 189 -5.56 -18.78 -7.57
N VAL A 190 -5.04 -17.83 -6.77
CA VAL A 190 -5.90 -16.92 -6.00
C VAL A 190 -6.40 -15.80 -6.90
N CYS A 191 -7.72 -15.71 -7.04
CA CYS A 191 -8.36 -14.61 -7.77
C CYS A 191 -8.15 -13.26 -7.02
N PRO A 192 -7.64 -12.20 -7.68
CA PRO A 192 -7.41 -10.89 -7.04
C PRO A 192 -8.69 -10.28 -6.45
N ALA A 193 -9.80 -10.40 -7.18
CA ALA A 193 -11.10 -9.87 -6.73
C ALA A 193 -11.62 -10.62 -5.49
N ASP A 194 -11.44 -11.94 -5.44
CA ASP A 194 -11.86 -12.74 -4.28
C ASP A 194 -10.99 -12.46 -3.06
N ALA A 195 -9.66 -12.31 -3.25
CA ALA A 195 -8.75 -11.90 -2.18
C ALA A 195 -9.13 -10.52 -1.61
N PHE A 196 -9.44 -9.56 -2.48
CA PHE A 196 -9.92 -8.24 -2.06
C PHE A 196 -11.24 -8.34 -1.30
N ASN A 197 -12.22 -9.12 -1.79
CA ASN A 197 -13.50 -9.32 -1.12
C ASN A 197 -13.34 -9.98 0.25
N ALA A 198 -12.47 -10.99 0.37
CA ALA A 198 -12.16 -11.64 1.65
C ALA A 198 -11.57 -10.64 2.64
N TYR A 199 -10.61 -9.81 2.20
CA TYR A 199 -10.03 -8.75 3.02
C TYR A 199 -11.06 -7.70 3.45
N MET A 200 -11.90 -7.22 2.53
CA MET A 200 -12.97 -6.26 2.83
C MET A 200 -14.01 -6.83 3.82
N ASN A 201 -14.35 -8.10 3.69
CA ASN A 201 -15.27 -8.77 4.61
C ASN A 201 -14.66 -8.87 6.02
N TYR A 202 -13.38 -9.23 6.13
CA TYR A 202 -12.67 -9.25 7.41
C TYR A 202 -12.61 -7.86 8.06
N MET A 203 -12.31 -6.82 7.27
CA MET A 203 -12.32 -5.44 7.78
C MET A 203 -13.70 -5.08 8.34
N LYS A 204 -14.78 -5.35 7.59
CA LYS A 204 -16.16 -5.10 8.06
C LYS A 204 -16.49 -5.87 9.34
N LEU A 205 -16.09 -7.14 9.45
CA LEU A 205 -16.31 -7.96 10.65
C LEU A 205 -15.58 -7.42 11.88
N THR A 206 -14.40 -6.83 11.67
CA THR A 206 -13.60 -6.20 12.75
C THR A 206 -14.00 -4.75 13.02
N GLY A 207 -15.10 -4.27 12.43
CA GLY A 207 -15.60 -2.89 12.62
C GLY A 207 -14.79 -1.83 11.89
N ARG A 208 -13.85 -2.22 11.02
CA ARG A 208 -13.00 -1.32 10.24
C ARG A 208 -13.54 -1.17 8.82
N ARG A 209 -13.54 0.04 8.28
CA ARG A 209 -14.00 0.29 6.90
C ARG A 209 -13.10 1.31 6.24
N PHE A 210 -12.70 1.05 5.00
CA PHE A 210 -12.06 2.05 4.17
C PHE A 210 -13.02 3.16 3.81
N ASN A 211 -12.46 4.34 3.52
CA ASN A 211 -13.19 5.39 2.83
C ASN A 211 -13.79 4.81 1.52
N PRO A 212 -15.06 5.13 1.18
CA PRO A 212 -15.71 4.59 -0.03
C PRO A 212 -14.97 4.88 -1.34
N GLY A 213 -14.34 6.04 -1.48
CA GLY A 213 -13.49 6.39 -2.63
C GLY A 213 -12.26 5.51 -2.72
N TYR A 214 -11.53 5.34 -1.62
CA TYR A 214 -10.37 4.44 -1.57
C TYR A 214 -10.76 2.97 -1.83
N ASN A 215 -11.87 2.53 -1.26
CA ASN A 215 -12.42 1.19 -1.52
C ASN A 215 -12.77 0.98 -3.00
N GLN A 216 -13.33 1.98 -3.67
CA GLN A 216 -13.63 1.91 -5.11
C GLN A 216 -12.33 1.90 -5.95
N ALA A 217 -11.31 2.64 -5.53
CA ALA A 217 -9.98 2.63 -6.17
C ALA A 217 -9.35 1.23 -6.12
N LEU A 218 -9.32 0.61 -4.94
CA LEU A 218 -8.83 -0.75 -4.77
C LEU A 218 -9.66 -1.75 -5.59
N ASN A 219 -10.98 -1.65 -5.58
CA ASN A 219 -11.84 -2.52 -6.37
C ASN A 219 -11.52 -2.47 -7.88
N ILE A 220 -11.34 -1.26 -8.42
CA ILE A 220 -10.91 -1.05 -9.83
C ILE A 220 -9.53 -1.66 -10.07
N PHE A 221 -8.59 -1.47 -9.14
CA PHE A 221 -7.24 -2.02 -9.22
C PHE A 221 -7.25 -3.56 -9.29
N TYR A 222 -7.93 -4.23 -8.35
CA TYR A 222 -8.02 -5.70 -8.32
C TYR A 222 -8.75 -6.29 -9.53
N ARG A 223 -9.80 -5.61 -10.03
CA ARG A 223 -10.46 -6.01 -11.29
C ARG A 223 -9.54 -5.85 -12.50
N THR A 224 -8.74 -4.80 -12.53
CA THR A 224 -7.78 -4.58 -13.62
C THR A 224 -6.68 -5.65 -13.60
N LEU A 225 -6.20 -6.05 -12.42
CA LEU A 225 -5.28 -7.18 -12.25
C LEU A 225 -5.90 -8.48 -12.77
N GLU A 226 -7.17 -8.74 -12.47
CA GLU A 226 -7.86 -9.94 -12.94
C GLU A 226 -7.93 -10.02 -14.48
N SER A 227 -7.97 -8.88 -15.17
CA SER A 227 -7.96 -8.85 -16.64
C SER A 227 -6.65 -9.37 -17.27
N ARG A 228 -5.60 -9.65 -16.47
CA ARG A 228 -4.37 -10.32 -16.91
C ARG A 228 -4.54 -11.81 -17.21
N LYS A 229 -5.52 -12.48 -16.58
CA LYS A 229 -5.71 -13.94 -16.66
C LYS A 229 -5.62 -14.52 -18.07
N PRO A 230 -6.29 -13.95 -19.09
CA PRO A 230 -6.20 -14.47 -20.45
C PRO A 230 -4.78 -14.45 -21.05
N GLY A 231 -3.93 -13.50 -20.63
CA GLY A 231 -2.57 -13.33 -21.13
C GLY A 231 -1.50 -14.16 -20.44
N LEU A 232 -1.83 -14.85 -19.33
CA LEU A 232 -0.88 -15.61 -18.52
C LEU A 232 -1.48 -16.98 -18.13
N GLU A 233 -2.03 -17.70 -19.12
CA GLU A 233 -2.54 -19.08 -18.97
C GLU A 233 -3.60 -19.25 -17.87
N GLY A 234 -4.46 -18.24 -17.69
CA GLY A 234 -5.47 -18.23 -16.63
C GLY A 234 -4.98 -17.67 -15.30
N ARG A 235 -3.69 -17.29 -15.21
CA ARG A 235 -3.04 -16.71 -14.03
C ARG A 235 -2.90 -15.19 -14.11
N TRP A 236 -2.67 -14.49 -13.00
CA TRP A 236 -2.51 -13.02 -13.03
C TRP A 236 -1.17 -12.51 -12.48
N PHE A 237 -0.46 -13.34 -11.71
CA PHE A 237 0.78 -12.96 -11.03
C PHE A 237 1.98 -13.84 -11.39
N GLN A 238 1.89 -15.15 -11.12
CA GLN A 238 2.95 -16.13 -11.34
C GLN A 238 2.63 -17.08 -12.49
N VAL A 239 3.66 -17.65 -13.13
CA VAL A 239 3.45 -18.75 -14.10
C VAL A 239 3.29 -20.09 -13.40
N LYS A 240 2.92 -21.15 -14.14
CA LYS A 240 2.78 -22.48 -13.57
C LYS A 240 4.12 -23.00 -13.02
N GLY A 241 4.13 -23.47 -11.78
CA GLY A 241 5.33 -23.97 -11.10
C GLY A 241 6.34 -22.89 -10.67
N GLU A 242 6.02 -21.60 -10.83
CA GLU A 242 6.79 -20.47 -10.30
C GLU A 242 6.20 -20.06 -8.93
N SER A 243 7.08 -19.80 -7.95
CA SER A 243 6.65 -19.28 -6.65
C SER A 243 6.32 -17.79 -6.72
N GLN A 244 5.51 -17.28 -5.80
CA GLN A 244 5.18 -15.85 -5.71
C GLN A 244 6.43 -14.99 -5.51
N ALA A 245 7.39 -15.48 -4.72
CA ALA A 245 8.67 -14.83 -4.49
C ALA A 245 9.50 -14.71 -5.78
N ASP A 246 9.54 -15.77 -6.59
CA ASP A 246 10.24 -15.76 -7.88
C ASP A 246 9.53 -14.86 -8.90
N ALA A 247 8.19 -14.90 -8.94
CA ALA A 247 7.38 -14.02 -9.78
C ALA A 247 7.56 -12.54 -9.42
N PHE A 248 7.71 -12.22 -8.13
CA PHE A 248 8.04 -10.87 -7.66
C PHE A 248 9.42 -10.43 -8.15
N LEU A 249 10.47 -11.24 -7.94
CA LEU A 249 11.83 -10.91 -8.39
C LEU A 249 11.95 -10.79 -9.92
N ARG A 250 11.21 -11.59 -10.67
CA ARG A 250 11.13 -11.49 -12.15
C ARG A 250 10.58 -10.14 -12.61
N ARG A 251 9.69 -9.53 -11.82
CA ARG A 251 8.97 -8.30 -12.16
C ARG A 251 9.55 -7.06 -11.47
N LEU A 252 10.38 -7.27 -10.45
CA LEU A 252 11.14 -6.21 -9.81
C LEU A 252 12.09 -5.58 -10.83
N LYS A 253 12.18 -4.25 -10.82
CA LYS A 253 13.04 -3.52 -11.75
C LYS A 253 14.50 -3.90 -11.52
N ALA A 254 15.25 -4.00 -12.61
CA ALA A 254 16.64 -4.42 -12.54
C ALA A 254 17.56 -3.38 -11.89
N ASP A 255 17.20 -2.12 -12.01
CA ASP A 255 17.83 -0.94 -11.44
C ASP A 255 17.20 -0.50 -10.12
N ASP A 256 16.30 -1.31 -9.54
CA ASP A 256 15.71 -1.02 -8.23
C ASP A 256 16.79 -1.05 -7.13
N PRO A 257 16.94 0.01 -6.32
CA PRO A 257 17.97 0.09 -5.28
C PRO A 257 17.78 -0.96 -4.17
N HIS A 258 16.57 -1.47 -3.97
CA HIS A 258 16.24 -2.47 -2.96
C HIS A 258 16.28 -3.90 -3.48
N ARG A 259 16.55 -4.12 -4.78
CA ARG A 259 16.66 -5.46 -5.37
C ARG A 259 17.59 -6.42 -4.61
N PRO A 260 18.81 -6.03 -4.20
CA PRO A 260 19.69 -6.93 -3.44
C PRO A 260 19.07 -7.40 -2.11
N VAL A 261 18.29 -6.54 -1.45
CA VAL A 261 17.62 -6.86 -0.18
C VAL A 261 16.54 -7.92 -0.40
N TYR A 262 15.76 -7.80 -1.49
CA TYR A 262 14.74 -8.79 -1.84
C TYR A 262 15.35 -10.12 -2.28
N GLU A 263 16.46 -10.10 -3.04
CA GLU A 263 17.16 -11.33 -3.45
C GLU A 263 17.74 -12.08 -2.23
N GLU A 264 18.35 -11.35 -1.29
CA GLU A 264 18.84 -11.90 -0.02
C GLU A 264 17.69 -12.52 0.80
N TYR A 265 16.58 -11.79 0.94
CA TYR A 265 15.39 -12.27 1.63
C TYR A 265 14.83 -13.55 1.03
N VAL A 266 14.66 -13.62 -0.30
CA VAL A 266 14.10 -14.80 -0.97
C VAL A 266 15.04 -16.01 -0.84
N ALA A 267 16.36 -15.78 -0.88
CA ALA A 267 17.34 -16.83 -0.65
C ALA A 267 17.24 -17.39 0.78
N GLU A 268 17.21 -16.51 1.79
CA GLU A 268 17.08 -16.93 3.20
C GLU A 268 15.72 -17.60 3.45
N LEU A 269 14.62 -17.07 2.92
CA LEU A 269 13.30 -17.68 3.03
C LEU A 269 13.31 -19.13 2.53
N LYS A 270 13.91 -19.39 1.35
CA LYS A 270 14.02 -20.73 0.78
C LYS A 270 14.86 -21.66 1.67
N GLU A 271 15.97 -21.18 2.21
CA GLU A 271 16.83 -21.93 3.12
C GLU A 271 16.10 -22.28 4.43
N ARG A 272 15.49 -21.29 5.08
CA ARG A 272 14.73 -21.47 6.33
C ARG A 272 13.57 -22.44 6.11
N TRP A 273 12.86 -22.33 4.99
CA TRP A 273 11.77 -23.23 4.65
C TRP A 273 12.24 -24.67 4.42
N ALA A 274 13.41 -24.86 3.82
CA ALA A 274 14.02 -26.19 3.67
C ALA A 274 14.35 -26.83 5.02
N ASN A 275 14.74 -26.02 6.01
CA ASN A 275 15.12 -26.44 7.37
C ASN A 275 13.98 -26.33 8.40
N ARG A 276 12.72 -26.14 7.95
CA ARG A 276 11.57 -25.95 8.84
C ARG A 276 11.36 -27.13 9.78
N LYS A 277 10.93 -26.83 11.01
CA LYS A 277 10.57 -27.83 12.01
C LYS A 277 9.05 -28.03 12.04
N GLU A 278 8.59 -29.27 11.84
CA GLU A 278 7.19 -29.64 12.05
C GLU A 278 6.86 -29.59 13.56
N LEU A 279 5.75 -28.96 13.91
CA LEU A 279 5.26 -28.85 15.29
C LEU A 279 4.18 -29.90 15.55
N SER A 280 4.22 -30.50 16.74
CA SER A 280 3.14 -31.36 17.22
C SER A 280 1.94 -30.52 17.67
N GLU A 281 0.73 -31.08 17.64
CA GLU A 281 -0.52 -30.39 18.04
C GLU A 281 -0.43 -29.79 19.46
N ALA A 282 0.27 -30.46 20.37
CA ALA A 282 0.47 -30.00 21.74
C ALA A 282 1.37 -28.76 21.85
N GLU A 283 2.27 -28.53 20.88
CA GLU A 283 3.19 -27.40 20.86
C GLU A 283 2.58 -26.14 20.21
N VAL A 284 1.58 -26.31 19.34
CA VAL A 284 1.02 -25.22 18.51
C VAL A 284 0.40 -24.12 19.36
N MET A 285 -0.54 -24.46 20.25
CA MET A 285 -1.26 -23.45 21.04
C MET A 285 -0.37 -22.68 22.02
N PRO A 286 0.53 -23.31 22.79
CA PRO A 286 1.47 -22.60 23.64
C PRO A 286 2.40 -21.65 22.86
N LYS A 287 2.97 -22.11 21.73
CA LYS A 287 3.82 -21.26 20.89
C LYS A 287 3.04 -20.11 20.26
N LEU A 288 1.83 -20.35 19.79
CA LEU A 288 1.00 -19.30 19.19
C LEU A 288 0.63 -18.20 20.19
N LEU A 289 0.39 -18.55 21.45
CA LEU A 289 0.15 -17.57 22.52
C LEU A 289 1.36 -16.66 22.76
N GLU A 290 2.57 -17.23 22.74
CA GLU A 290 3.82 -16.46 22.86
C GLU A 290 4.00 -15.53 21.65
N VAL A 291 3.81 -16.06 20.44
CA VAL A 291 3.87 -15.31 19.18
C VAL A 291 2.87 -14.15 19.19
N GLU A 292 1.62 -14.39 19.60
CA GLU A 292 0.59 -13.37 19.64
C GLU A 292 0.93 -12.24 20.63
N GLY A 293 1.54 -12.58 21.78
CA GLY A 293 2.04 -11.60 22.73
C GLY A 293 3.11 -10.68 22.12
N LYS A 294 4.11 -11.26 21.44
CA LYS A 294 5.17 -10.52 20.75
C LYS A 294 4.61 -9.69 19.58
N TYR A 295 3.75 -10.29 18.75
CA TYR A 295 3.09 -9.64 17.61
C TYR A 295 2.34 -8.37 18.02
N ARG A 296 1.60 -8.41 19.14
CA ARG A 296 0.89 -7.23 19.64
C ARG A 296 1.83 -6.09 20.00
N LYS A 297 2.96 -6.42 20.64
CA LYS A 297 3.99 -5.43 20.97
C LYS A 297 4.64 -4.87 19.71
N GLU A 298 5.02 -5.73 18.77
CA GLU A 298 5.56 -5.33 17.46
C GLU A 298 4.61 -4.42 16.67
N CYS A 299 3.29 -4.62 16.77
CA CYS A 299 2.33 -3.71 16.16
C CYS A 299 2.42 -2.29 16.72
N ILE A 300 2.53 -2.16 18.05
CA ILE A 300 2.61 -0.86 18.75
C ILE A 300 3.94 -0.17 18.41
N ASP A 301 5.03 -0.93 18.44
CA ASP A 301 6.37 -0.44 18.07
C ASP A 301 6.41 0.00 16.59
N PHE A 302 5.75 -0.75 15.70
CA PHE A 302 5.64 -0.41 14.28
C PHE A 302 4.80 0.84 14.03
N ASP A 303 3.65 0.99 14.70
CA ASP A 303 2.84 2.21 14.58
C ASP A 303 3.64 3.45 15.02
N THR A 304 4.45 3.30 16.06
CA THR A 304 5.38 4.35 16.53
C THR A 304 6.44 4.68 15.48
N LEU A 305 7.03 3.64 14.87
CA LEU A 305 8.02 3.80 13.80
C LEU A 305 7.45 4.53 12.58
N VAL A 306 6.24 4.13 12.15
CA VAL A 306 5.57 4.72 10.98
C VAL A 306 5.32 6.20 11.22
N MET A 307 4.80 6.56 12.39
CA MET A 307 4.53 7.95 12.76
C MET A 307 5.81 8.78 12.93
N SER A 308 6.95 8.16 13.29
CA SER A 308 8.22 8.86 13.50
C SER A 308 9.05 9.01 12.22
N MET A 309 9.03 8.01 11.34
CA MET A 309 9.86 7.99 10.11
C MET A 309 9.16 8.59 8.90
N ASN A 310 7.83 8.63 8.86
CA ASN A 310 7.11 9.18 7.72
C ASN A 310 6.80 10.66 7.95
N GLU A 311 7.63 11.53 7.38
CA GLU A 311 7.47 13.00 7.48
C GLU A 311 6.13 13.49 6.93
N GLU A 312 5.54 12.82 5.95
CA GLU A 312 4.21 13.17 5.42
C GLU A 312 3.09 12.83 6.43
N VAL A 313 3.16 11.66 7.08
CA VAL A 313 2.22 11.28 8.15
C VAL A 313 2.42 12.18 9.38
N SER A 314 3.67 12.47 9.73
CA SER A 314 4.03 13.36 10.84
C SER A 314 3.61 14.81 10.57
N SER A 315 3.74 15.30 9.34
CA SER A 315 3.37 16.67 8.98
C SER A 315 1.85 16.88 8.96
N GLU A 316 1.05 15.91 8.52
CA GLU A 316 -0.42 16.02 8.60
C GLU A 316 -0.91 16.09 10.06
N VAL A 317 -0.30 15.30 10.95
CA VAL A 317 -0.57 15.38 12.40
C VAL A 317 -0.13 16.74 12.97
N LYS A 318 1.03 17.27 12.57
CA LYS A 318 1.52 18.60 12.99
C LYS A 318 0.67 19.74 12.42
N GLU A 319 0.16 19.61 11.21
CA GLU A 319 -0.70 20.62 10.56
C GLU A 319 -2.07 20.68 11.21
N LYS A 320 -2.60 19.53 11.66
CA LYS A 320 -3.85 19.44 12.42
C LYS A 320 -3.68 19.64 13.92
N ALA A 321 -2.46 19.59 14.46
CA ALA A 321 -2.19 19.78 15.88
C ALA A 321 -2.77 21.08 16.47
N PRO A 322 -2.68 22.26 15.80
CA PRO A 322 -3.29 23.50 16.30
C PRO A 322 -4.82 23.43 16.36
N GLU A 323 -5.46 22.72 15.42
CA GLU A 323 -6.91 22.51 15.40
C GLU A 323 -7.32 21.59 16.56
N TYR A 324 -6.57 20.52 16.81
CA TYR A 324 -6.79 19.66 17.98
C TYR A 324 -6.52 20.41 19.29
N GLU A 325 -5.48 21.23 19.38
CA GLU A 325 -5.20 22.08 20.54
C GLU A 325 -6.33 23.08 20.80
N ALA A 326 -6.90 23.68 19.76
CA ALA A 326 -8.06 24.57 19.87
C ALA A 326 -9.32 23.81 20.32
N LEU A 327 -9.61 22.64 19.71
CA LEU A 327 -10.70 21.76 20.13
C LEU A 327 -10.53 21.24 21.57
N MET A 328 -9.29 21.14 22.04
CA MET A 328 -8.97 20.78 23.42
C MET A 328 -9.21 21.93 24.39
N ALA A 329 -8.87 23.17 24.00
CA ALA A 329 -9.05 24.35 24.84
C ALA A 329 -10.53 24.67 25.11
N ASP A 330 -11.42 24.30 24.20
CA ASP A 330 -12.86 24.61 24.25
C ASP A 330 -13.76 23.44 24.69
N ASP A 331 -13.21 22.39 25.33
CA ASP A 331 -13.92 21.13 25.67
C ASP A 331 -14.58 20.40 24.47
N GLY A 332 -14.31 20.84 23.23
CA GLY A 332 -14.89 20.31 22.00
C GLY A 332 -14.54 18.83 21.80
N LEU A 333 -13.32 18.43 22.16
CA LEU A 333 -12.88 17.03 22.13
C LEU A 333 -13.64 16.15 23.13
N THR A 334 -14.00 16.69 24.30
CA THR A 334 -14.85 15.98 25.28
C THR A 334 -16.26 15.76 24.73
N HIS A 335 -16.84 16.75 24.07
CA HIS A 335 -18.13 16.59 23.40
C HIS A 335 -18.10 15.56 22.27
N MET A 336 -17.05 15.58 21.45
CA MET A 336 -16.86 14.63 20.35
C MET A 336 -16.59 13.19 20.82
N MET A 337 -15.93 13.03 21.97
CA MET A 337 -15.77 11.71 22.60
C MET A 337 -17.07 11.22 23.24
N ALA A 338 -17.87 12.13 23.81
CA ALA A 338 -19.13 11.79 24.48
C ALA A 338 -20.26 11.44 23.49
N ASP A 339 -20.31 12.09 22.33
CA ASP A 339 -21.30 11.80 21.28
C ASP A 339 -20.85 10.66 20.34
N GLY A 340 -19.60 10.18 20.48
CA GLY A 340 -19.03 9.09 19.71
C GLY A 340 -18.54 9.47 18.31
N SER A 341 -18.47 10.76 17.99
CA SER A 341 -17.87 11.25 16.74
C SER A 341 -16.35 11.01 16.68
N ILE A 342 -15.68 10.96 17.83
CA ILE A 342 -14.29 10.48 17.98
C ILE A 342 -14.25 9.37 19.03
N VAL A 343 -13.63 8.24 18.68
CA VAL A 343 -13.33 7.16 19.63
C VAL A 343 -11.82 6.98 19.68
N ALA A 344 -11.20 7.41 20.78
CA ALA A 344 -9.80 7.16 21.04
C ALA A 344 -9.64 5.77 21.69
N ILE A 345 -8.81 4.92 21.11
CA ILE A 345 -8.55 3.57 21.61
C ILE A 345 -7.09 3.49 22.02
N ASP A 346 -6.86 3.07 23.25
CA ASP A 346 -5.52 2.83 23.77
C ASP A 346 -4.85 1.67 23.01
N ALA A 347 -3.66 1.90 22.45
CA ALA A 347 -2.97 0.94 21.59
C ALA A 347 -2.56 -0.34 22.35
N GLU A 348 -2.25 -0.23 23.65
CA GLU A 348 -1.80 -1.35 24.49
C GLU A 348 -2.99 -2.21 24.97
N THR A 349 -4.04 -1.55 25.46
CA THR A 349 -5.17 -2.22 26.12
C THR A 349 -6.36 -2.47 25.19
N ARG A 350 -6.40 -1.81 24.03
CA ARG A 350 -7.55 -1.78 23.10
C ARG A 350 -8.86 -1.33 23.73
N GLN A 351 -8.78 -0.66 24.88
CA GLN A 351 -9.94 -0.07 25.53
C GLN A 351 -10.10 1.38 25.08
N GLY A 352 -11.34 1.85 25.04
CA GLY A 352 -11.62 3.26 24.78
C GLY A 352 -11.03 4.12 25.90
N LEU A 353 -10.36 5.21 25.55
CA LEU A 353 -9.93 6.20 26.53
C LEU A 353 -11.17 6.88 27.11
N ALA A 354 -11.22 7.00 28.43
CA ALA A 354 -12.42 7.42 29.15
C ALA A 354 -12.64 8.95 29.11
N ASN A 355 -11.59 9.72 28.86
CA ASN A 355 -11.67 11.19 28.81
C ASN A 355 -10.50 11.82 28.05
N GLN A 356 -10.64 13.12 27.76
CA GLN A 356 -9.67 13.95 27.06
C GLN A 356 -8.30 14.01 27.76
N GLN A 357 -8.24 13.90 29.10
CA GLN A 357 -6.98 13.95 29.85
C GLN A 357 -6.11 12.71 29.61
N GLN A 358 -6.74 11.53 29.52
CA GLN A 358 -6.04 10.29 29.18
C GLN A 358 -5.48 10.32 27.75
N LEU A 359 -6.24 10.89 26.80
CA LEU A 359 -5.77 11.12 25.44
C LEU A 359 -4.53 12.03 25.42
N PHE A 360 -4.57 13.14 26.16
CA PHE A 360 -3.47 14.10 26.22
C PHE A 360 -2.19 13.53 26.86
N SER A 361 -2.33 12.75 27.94
CA SER A 361 -1.19 12.06 28.55
C SER A 361 -0.52 11.14 27.54
N ARG A 362 -1.31 10.33 26.82
CA ARG A 362 -0.79 9.39 25.81
C ARG A 362 -0.12 10.12 24.63
N MET A 363 -0.65 11.27 24.19
CA MET A 363 -0.01 12.10 23.16
C MET A 363 1.35 12.65 23.62
N THR A 364 1.41 13.20 24.83
CA THR A 364 2.65 13.73 25.40
C THR A 364 3.71 12.64 25.58
N ASP A 365 3.31 11.47 26.10
CA ASP A 365 4.20 10.32 26.28
C ASP A 365 4.78 9.82 24.94
N PHE A 366 3.94 9.81 23.90
CA PHE A 366 4.36 9.47 22.55
C PHE A 366 5.40 10.46 22.00
N GLU A 367 5.15 11.77 22.14
CA GLU A 367 6.07 12.80 21.67
C GLU A 367 7.43 12.74 22.37
N ALA A 368 7.45 12.46 23.67
CA ALA A 368 8.68 12.32 24.44
C ALA A 368 9.46 11.03 24.06
N GLY A 369 8.78 9.99 23.60
CA GLY A 369 9.38 8.69 23.29
C GLY A 369 9.85 8.51 21.83
N LYS A 370 9.23 9.20 20.87
CA LYS A 370 9.41 8.93 19.43
C LYS A 370 10.84 9.15 18.92
N ASP A 371 11.51 10.21 19.38
CA ASP A 371 12.85 10.56 18.91
C ASP A 371 13.88 9.54 19.40
N LYS A 372 13.78 9.15 20.67
CA LYS A 372 14.63 8.11 21.28
C LYS A 372 14.41 6.74 20.64
N PHE A 373 13.17 6.41 20.29
CA PHE A 373 12.85 5.17 19.58
C PHE A 373 13.49 5.15 18.18
N THR A 374 13.37 6.25 17.44
CA THR A 374 13.95 6.40 16.09
C THR A 374 15.48 6.33 16.11
N GLU A 375 16.11 6.99 17.09
CA GLU A 375 17.56 6.94 17.29
C GLU A 375 18.04 5.50 17.56
N ASN A 376 17.33 4.74 18.39
CA ASN A 376 17.66 3.35 18.67
C ASN A 376 17.55 2.46 17.43
N VAL A 377 16.52 2.64 16.61
CA VAL A 377 16.35 1.87 15.36
C VAL A 377 17.48 2.21 14.36
N ASN A 378 17.80 3.49 14.19
CA ASN A 378 18.88 3.92 13.30
C ASN A 378 20.27 3.44 13.76
N ASN A 379 20.53 3.44 15.07
CA ASN A 379 21.78 2.91 15.64
C ASN A 379 21.90 1.39 15.46
N THR A 380 20.77 0.68 15.40
CA THR A 380 20.76 -0.77 15.12
C THR A 380 21.05 -1.04 13.64
N LYS A 381 20.56 -0.17 12.74
CA LYS A 381 20.84 -0.23 11.29
C LYS A 381 22.33 -0.01 10.97
N THR A 382 22.96 1.01 11.55
CA THR A 382 24.40 1.27 11.35
C THR A 382 25.30 0.21 11.98
N GLY A 383 24.87 -0.42 13.08
CA GLY A 383 25.55 -1.57 13.69
C GLY A 383 25.53 -2.85 12.83
N LEU A 384 24.53 -3.01 11.96
CA LEU A 384 24.44 -4.11 10.99
C LEU A 384 25.25 -3.82 9.73
N ASP A 385 25.22 -2.58 9.23
CA ASP A 385 26.03 -2.15 8.08
C ASP A 385 27.54 -2.19 8.37
N SER A 386 27.96 -1.82 9.58
CA SER A 386 29.37 -1.87 9.99
C SER A 386 29.92 -3.28 10.21
N LYS A 387 29.05 -4.30 10.34
CA LYS A 387 29.45 -5.72 10.33
C LYS A 387 29.54 -6.31 8.91
N ARG A 388 29.11 -5.56 7.89
CA ARG A 388 29.13 -5.96 6.47
C ARG A 388 30.33 -5.41 5.68
N HIS A 389 31.35 -4.87 6.35
CA HIS A 389 32.62 -4.45 5.75
C HIS A 389 33.81 -5.30 6.20
#